data_AF-A0A0M5MML7-F1
#
_entry.id   AF-A0A0M5MML7-F1
#
_cell.length_a   1.000
_cell.length_b   1.000
_cell.length_c   1.000
_cell.angle_alpha   90.00
_cell.angle_beta   90.00
_cell.angle_gamma   90.00
#
_symmetry.space_group_name_H-M   'P 1'
#
loop_
_entity.id
_entity.type
_entity.pdbx_description
1 polymer ?
#
loop_
_entity_poly.entity_id
_entity_poly.type
_entity_poly.pdbx_seq_one_letter_code
_entity_poly.pdbx_strand_id
1 'polypeptide(L)'
;MSKKYRLGYPEDRAGLSDDDVVSAPGGLCFGMSDMVKMNSLMTAIISWTTAGRFPPPEHKWFTEEGFRCEVLRASGGGWMKGRFRFRLEFIPDEPALPPQKDPNSPT
;
A
#
# COMPACT_ATOMS: atom_id res chain seq x y z
N MET A 1 10.34 16.89 16.01
CA MET A 1 10.74 15.56 15.48
C MET A 1 9.65 15.08 14.54
N SER A 2 9.83 15.20 13.23
CA SER A 2 8.84 14.76 12.24
C SER A 2 8.77 13.23 12.23
N LYS A 3 7.61 12.67 12.62
CA LYS A 3 7.33 11.24 12.45
C LYS A 3 7.37 10.95 10.94
N LYS A 4 8.50 10.42 10.46
CA LYS A 4 8.62 9.86 9.10
C LYS A 4 7.52 8.82 8.94
N TYR A 5 6.69 8.97 7.91
CA TYR A 5 5.79 7.92 7.45
C TYR A 5 6.62 6.65 7.22
N ARG A 6 6.54 5.67 8.14
CA ARG A 6 7.09 4.34 7.91
C ARG A 6 6.02 3.56 7.18
N LEU A 7 6.24 3.27 5.90
CA LEU A 7 5.61 2.14 5.25
C LEU A 7 5.95 0.90 6.12
N GLY A 8 4.93 0.21 6.65
CA GLY A 8 5.02 -0.69 7.81
C GLY A 8 6.11 -1.79 7.77
N TYR A 9 6.42 -2.31 8.97
CA TYR A 9 7.49 -3.27 9.29
C TYR A 9 7.27 -4.71 8.75
N PRO A 10 8.30 -5.59 8.78
CA PRO A 10 8.54 -6.68 7.82
C PRO A 10 7.82 -8.02 8.01
N GLU A 11 6.95 -8.20 9.01
CA GLU A 11 6.12 -9.44 9.10
C GLU A 11 4.84 -9.39 8.24
N ASP A 12 4.53 -8.21 7.69
CA ASP A 12 3.19 -7.83 7.22
C ASP A 12 3.04 -7.77 5.69
N ARG A 13 4.00 -8.32 4.92
CA ARG A 13 3.91 -8.41 3.44
C ARG A 13 3.03 -9.57 2.97
N ALA A 14 2.12 -10.08 3.80
CA ALA A 14 1.37 -11.32 3.54
C ALA A 14 2.27 -12.53 3.19
N GLY A 15 3.50 -12.55 3.72
CA GLY A 15 4.52 -13.58 3.44
C GLY A 15 5.22 -13.44 2.08
N LEU A 16 5.15 -12.27 1.44
CA LEU A 16 5.83 -12.02 0.16
C LEU A 16 7.30 -11.62 0.35
N SER A 17 8.16 -12.21 -0.48
CA SER A 17 9.60 -12.00 -0.51
C SER A 17 10.01 -10.95 -1.55
N ASP A 18 11.25 -10.43 -1.44
CA ASP A 18 11.83 -9.50 -2.42
C ASP A 18 12.03 -10.12 -3.81
N ASP A 19 12.15 -11.45 -3.87
CA ASP A 19 12.33 -12.22 -5.10
C ASP A 19 11.01 -12.61 -5.78
N ASP A 20 9.87 -12.44 -5.10
CA ASP A 20 8.56 -12.70 -5.70
C ASP A 20 8.33 -11.76 -6.88
N VAL A 21 7.61 -12.23 -7.89
CA VAL A 21 7.33 -11.46 -9.10
C VAL A 21 5.90 -10.96 -9.06
N VAL A 22 5.72 -9.66 -9.24
CA VAL A 22 4.42 -9.02 -9.39
C VAL A 22 4.14 -8.81 -10.87
N SER A 23 2.93 -9.11 -11.30
CA SER A 23 2.44 -8.80 -12.63
C SER A 23 1.10 -8.07 -12.61
N ALA A 24 0.88 -7.15 -13.54
CA ALA A 24 -0.40 -6.49 -13.71
C ALA A 24 -0.68 -6.12 -15.18
N PRO A 25 -1.83 -6.55 -15.73
CA PRO A 25 -2.25 -6.15 -17.07
C PRO A 25 -2.38 -4.62 -17.19
N GLY A 26 -1.69 -4.04 -18.15
CA GLY A 26 -1.67 -2.58 -18.36
C GLY A 26 -0.59 -1.81 -17.59
N GLY A 27 0.33 -2.52 -16.91
CA GLY A 27 1.52 -1.95 -16.27
C GLY A 27 1.30 -1.59 -14.80
N LEU A 28 2.36 -1.67 -13.99
CA LEU A 28 2.34 -1.49 -12.53
C LEU A 28 2.32 -0.03 -12.05
N CYS A 29 2.15 0.94 -12.96
CA CYS A 29 2.49 2.36 -12.75
C CYS A 29 4.02 2.56 -12.58
N PHE A 30 4.47 3.75 -12.19
CA PHE A 30 5.90 4.05 -11.96
C PHE A 30 6.84 3.88 -13.18
N GLY A 31 6.28 3.87 -14.40
CA GLY A 31 7.05 3.60 -15.62
C GLY A 31 7.61 2.18 -15.71
N MET A 32 7.08 1.25 -14.90
CA MET A 32 7.51 -0.14 -14.87
C MET A 32 6.84 -0.98 -15.96
N SER A 33 7.50 -2.10 -16.29
CA SER A 33 6.90 -3.18 -17.07
C SER A 33 5.68 -3.77 -16.36
N ASP A 34 4.92 -4.56 -17.10
CA ASP A 34 3.78 -5.35 -16.61
C ASP A 34 4.20 -6.50 -15.68
N MET A 35 5.47 -6.83 -15.60
CA MET A 35 6.03 -7.86 -14.72
C MET A 35 7.38 -7.41 -14.14
N VAL A 36 7.50 -7.35 -12.81
CA VAL A 36 8.73 -6.95 -12.08
C VAL A 36 8.91 -7.74 -10.78
N LYS A 37 10.13 -7.79 -10.26
CA LYS A 37 10.36 -8.31 -8.89
C LYS A 37 9.78 -7.36 -7.84
N MET A 38 9.35 -7.94 -6.71
CA MET A 38 8.78 -7.23 -5.57
C MET A 38 9.70 -6.12 -5.05
N ASN A 39 11.00 -6.40 -4.93
CA ASN A 39 11.97 -5.39 -4.50
C ASN A 39 12.00 -4.16 -5.43
N SER A 40 11.92 -4.38 -6.75
CA SER A 40 11.89 -3.29 -7.72
C SER A 40 10.65 -2.43 -7.51
N LEU A 41 9.48 -3.06 -7.39
CA LEU A 41 8.21 -2.37 -7.12
C LEU A 41 8.28 -1.55 -5.81
N MET A 42 8.76 -2.15 -4.72
CA MET A 42 8.91 -1.47 -3.43
C MET A 42 9.87 -0.28 -3.51
N THR A 43 10.98 -0.43 -4.23
CA THR A 43 11.94 0.67 -4.47
C THR A 43 11.29 1.83 -5.20
N ALA A 44 10.48 1.57 -6.24
CA ALA A 44 9.79 2.61 -6.97
C ALA A 44 8.72 3.32 -6.13
N ILE A 45 7.96 2.57 -5.31
CA ILE A 45 6.98 3.14 -4.38
C ILE A 45 7.68 4.08 -3.39
N ILE A 46 8.79 3.64 -2.78
CA ILE A 46 9.55 4.48 -1.83
C ILE A 46 10.09 5.72 -2.54
N SER A 47 10.71 5.56 -3.71
CA SER A 47 11.22 6.68 -4.51
C SER A 47 10.11 7.69 -4.81
N TRP A 48 8.97 7.22 -5.29
CA TRP A 48 7.79 8.04 -5.58
C TRP A 48 7.27 8.79 -4.35
N THR A 49 7.11 8.13 -3.20
CA THR A 49 6.67 8.80 -1.96
C THR A 49 7.64 9.89 -1.48
N THR A 50 8.94 9.75 -1.76
CA THR A 50 9.95 10.72 -1.33
C THR A 50 10.18 11.86 -2.33
N ALA A 51 9.76 11.71 -3.59
CA ALA A 51 10.02 12.67 -4.66
C ALA A 51 9.16 13.96 -4.59
N GLY A 52 8.14 14.02 -3.74
CA GLY A 52 7.31 15.20 -3.51
C GLY A 52 6.43 15.63 -4.70
N ARG A 53 6.42 14.86 -5.80
CA ARG A 53 5.55 15.04 -6.97
C ARG A 53 4.87 13.71 -7.25
N PHE A 54 3.54 13.72 -7.22
CA PHE A 54 2.72 12.55 -7.53
C PHE A 54 2.17 12.69 -8.95
N PRO A 55 2.87 12.16 -9.98
CA PRO A 55 2.30 12.12 -11.32
C PRO A 55 0.99 11.31 -11.35
N PRO A 56 0.11 11.50 -12.34
CA PRO A 56 -0.97 10.57 -12.64
C PRO A 56 -0.38 9.38 -13.43
N PRO A 57 -0.45 8.11 -12.97
CA PRO A 57 -1.66 7.37 -12.59
C PRO A 57 -1.67 6.73 -11.17
N GLU A 58 -0.69 7.02 -10.31
CA GLU A 58 -0.48 6.33 -9.03
C GLU A 58 -1.62 6.54 -8.00
N HIS A 59 -2.47 7.55 -8.18
CA HIS A 59 -3.65 7.81 -7.32
C HIS A 59 -4.58 6.60 -7.18
N LYS A 60 -4.64 5.71 -8.18
CA LYS A 60 -5.48 4.50 -8.16
C LYS A 60 -5.13 3.55 -7.01
N TRP A 61 -3.87 3.57 -6.55
CA TRP A 61 -3.40 2.72 -5.45
C TRP A 61 -3.92 3.16 -4.08
N PHE A 62 -4.45 4.38 -3.97
CA PHE A 62 -5.08 4.92 -2.74
C PHE A 62 -6.60 4.73 -2.71
N THR A 63 -7.19 4.17 -3.76
CA THR A 63 -8.61 3.86 -3.77
C THR A 63 -8.91 2.64 -2.91
N GLU A 64 -10.13 2.56 -2.37
CA GLU A 64 -10.59 1.38 -1.63
C GLU A 64 -10.51 0.09 -2.47
N GLU A 65 -10.66 0.20 -3.80
CA GLU A 65 -10.58 -0.92 -4.71
C GLU A 65 -9.17 -1.53 -4.79
N GLY A 66 -8.12 -0.71 -4.60
CA GLY A 66 -6.74 -1.10 -4.79
C GLY A 66 -6.37 -1.36 -6.26
N PHE A 67 -5.13 -1.76 -6.47
CA PHE A 67 -4.54 -2.05 -7.77
C PHE A 67 -4.51 -3.57 -8.03
N ARG A 68 -5.16 -4.02 -9.11
CA ARG A 68 -5.27 -5.45 -9.46
C ARG A 68 -3.95 -6.00 -10.01
N CYS A 69 -3.52 -7.14 -9.48
CA CYS A 69 -2.26 -7.77 -9.87
C CYS A 69 -2.29 -9.28 -9.62
N GLU A 70 -1.25 -9.95 -10.10
CA GLU A 70 -0.91 -11.33 -9.83
C GLU A 70 0.49 -11.38 -9.20
N VAL A 71 0.73 -12.33 -8.30
CA VAL A 71 2.03 -12.53 -7.67
C VAL A 71 2.47 -13.99 -7.85
N LEU A 72 3.68 -14.18 -8.37
CA LEU A 72 4.36 -15.47 -8.41
C LEU A 72 5.34 -15.55 -7.25
N ARG A 73 5.14 -16.50 -6.36
CA ARG A 73 6.04 -16.73 -5.23
C ARG A 73 7.34 -17.41 -5.69
N ALA A 74 8.48 -16.86 -5.28
CA ALA A 74 9.79 -17.46 -5.53
C ALA A 74 9.95 -18.81 -4.83
N SER A 75 9.26 -19.00 -3.69
CA SER A 75 9.21 -20.27 -2.96
C SER A 75 8.35 -21.34 -3.64
N GLY A 76 7.71 -21.04 -4.77
CA GLY A 76 6.80 -21.93 -5.49
C GLY A 76 5.33 -21.75 -5.08
N GLY A 77 4.45 -22.56 -5.68
CA GLY A 77 2.99 -22.46 -5.47
C GLY A 77 2.21 -21.75 -6.58
N GLY A 78 2.90 -21.28 -7.63
CA GLY A 78 2.29 -20.70 -8.83
C GLY A 78 1.82 -19.25 -8.67
N TRP A 79 1.04 -18.78 -9.64
CA TRP A 79 0.51 -17.43 -9.68
C TRP A 79 -0.71 -17.27 -8.77
N MET A 80 -0.72 -16.19 -7.99
CA MET A 80 -1.81 -15.80 -7.10
C MET A 80 -2.43 -14.49 -7.55
N LYS A 81 -3.73 -14.48 -7.84
CA LYS A 81 -4.49 -13.25 -8.13
C LYS A 81 -4.76 -12.46 -6.84
N GLY A 82 -4.62 -11.15 -6.91
CA GLY A 82 -4.78 -10.28 -5.75
C GLY A 82 -4.86 -8.80 -6.10
N ARG A 83 -4.75 -7.97 -5.06
CA ARG A 83 -4.74 -6.51 -5.18
C ARG A 83 -3.79 -5.89 -4.16
N PHE A 84 -3.01 -4.90 -4.57
CA PHE A 84 -2.25 -4.04 -3.65
C PHE A 84 -3.08 -2.80 -3.30
N ARG A 85 -2.98 -2.32 -2.06
CA ARG A 85 -3.67 -1.10 -1.63
C ARG A 85 -2.82 -0.33 -0.63
N PHE A 86 -2.69 0.98 -0.81
CA PHE A 86 -2.16 1.86 0.22
C PHE A 86 -3.26 2.26 1.19
N ARG A 87 -2.96 2.19 2.49
CA ARG A 87 -3.79 2.77 3.54
C ARG A 87 -3.05 3.94 4.15
N LEU A 88 -3.68 5.11 4.15
CA LEU A 88 -3.25 6.25 4.94
C LEU A 88 -4.13 6.30 6.18
N GLU A 89 -3.51 6.21 7.35
CA GLU A 89 -4.20 6.27 8.63
C GLU A 89 -3.67 7.47 9.43
N PHE A 90 -4.59 8.25 9.98
CA PHE A 90 -4.27 9.26 10.98
C PHE A 90 -4.47 8.64 12.36
N ILE A 91 -3.38 8.56 13.14
CA ILE A 91 -3.40 8.06 14.52
C ILE A 91 -3.11 9.25 15.43
N PRO A 92 -4.09 9.75 16.20
CA PRO A 92 -3.87 10.85 17.12
C PRO A 92 -2.96 10.40 18.28
N ASP A 93 -2.14 11.33 18.79
CA ASP A 93 -1.23 11.06 19.91
C ASP A 93 -1.98 10.84 21.23
N GLU A 94 -3.14 11.48 21.37
CA GLU A 94 -4.06 11.29 22.49
C GLU A 94 -5.29 10.50 22.04
N PRO A 95 -5.81 9.56 22.86
CA PRO A 95 -7.02 8.85 22.51
C PRO A 95 -8.18 9.83 22.33
N ALA A 96 -9.02 9.58 21.31
CA ALA A 96 -10.23 10.37 21.12
C ALA A 96 -11.05 10.37 22.42
N LEU A 97 -11.40 11.57 22.91
CA LEU A 97 -12.29 11.69 24.06
C LEU A 97 -13.57 10.90 23.75
N PRO A 98 -14.10 10.12 24.71
CA PRO A 98 -15.34 9.39 24.50
C PRO A 98 -16.41 10.36 24.01
N PRO A 99 -17.32 9.93 23.11
CA PRO A 99 -18.36 10.78 22.59
C PRO A 99 -19.10 11.42 23.77
N GLN A 100 -19.08 12.76 23.84
CA GLN A 100 -19.86 13.48 24.83
C GLN A 100 -21.31 13.03 24.64
N LYS A 101 -21.88 12.45 25.69
CA LYS A 101 -23.30 12.12 25.73
C LYS A 101 -24.02 13.47 25.61
N ASP A 102 -24.63 13.75 24.47
CA ASP A 102 -25.39 14.98 24.28
C ASP A 102 -26.40 15.10 25.44
N PRO A 103 -26.35 16.16 26.26
CA PRO A 103 -27.26 16.32 27.39
C PRO A 103 -28.73 16.36 26.97
N ASN A 104 -29.00 16.56 25.67
CA ASN A 104 -30.32 16.65 25.06
C ASN A 104 -30.72 15.38 24.27
N SER A 105 -29.98 14.27 24.34
CA SER A 105 -30.48 13.01 23.75
C SER A 105 -31.68 12.50 24.55
N PRO A 106 -32.88 12.35 23.94
CA PRO A 106 -34.05 11.82 24.63
C PRO A 106 -33.84 10.34 24.98
N THR A 107 -34.11 9.96 26.23
CA THR A 107 -34.31 8.56 26.67
C THR A 107 -35.54 7.93 26.05
#